data_AF-A0A2I0T540-F1
#
_entry.id   AF-A0A2I0T540-F1
#
_cell.length_a   1.000
_cell.length_b   1.000
_cell.length_c   1.000
_cell.angle_alpha   90.00
_cell.angle_beta   90.00
_cell.angle_gamma   90.00
#
_symmetry.space_group_name_H-M   'P 1'
#
loop_
_entity.id
_entity.type
_entity.pdbx_description
1 polymer ?
#
loop_
_entity_poly.entity_id
_entity_poly.type
_entity_poly.pdbx_seq_one_letter_code
_entity_poly.pdbx_strand_id
1 'polypeptide(L)'
;MPKIRDSVYLSLCQEVKIFRALILGELERGQSQFQALCFVTRLHRNEIIPSESMAKLRQKNPRTVRQAEEVRGLEHLSMDVAVNFSKGAQLSSHIHNVCAEAKEAIYTREEDVKFWLEKGKFPSVSMELLLSASWSSAVISCQVSGDQHRSLWLLFHCG
;
A
#
# COMPACT_ATOMS: atom_id res chain seq x y z
N MET A 1 13.77 1.96 -18.12
CA MET A 1 13.23 2.03 -16.73
C MET A 1 11.74 1.78 -16.80
N PRO A 2 11.19 0.89 -15.95
CA PRO A 2 9.75 0.62 -15.93
C PRO A 2 8.99 1.88 -15.56
N LYS A 3 7.88 2.16 -16.28
CA LYS A 3 6.97 3.23 -15.89
C LYS A 3 6.06 2.72 -14.78
N ILE A 4 6.14 3.35 -13.62
CA ILE A 4 5.34 2.99 -12.45
C ILE A 4 4.30 4.08 -12.22
N ARG A 5 3.04 3.68 -12.03
CA ARG A 5 1.96 4.57 -11.59
C ARG A 5 1.50 4.15 -10.20
N ASP A 6 1.74 4.99 -9.19
CA ASP A 6 1.29 4.70 -7.83
C ASP A 6 0.11 5.56 -7.39
N SER A 7 -0.72 4.95 -6.55
CA SER A 7 -1.87 5.57 -5.91
C SER A 7 -1.97 5.12 -4.45
N VAL A 8 -2.36 6.04 -3.57
CA VAL A 8 -2.58 5.75 -2.14
C VAL A 8 -4.04 5.95 -1.79
N TYR A 9 -4.62 4.96 -1.10
CA TYR A 9 -6.02 4.96 -0.67
C TYR A 9 -6.10 4.75 0.84
N LEU A 10 -6.98 5.50 1.50
CA LEU A 10 -7.16 5.46 2.96
C LEU A 10 -8.59 5.04 3.29
N SER A 11 -8.77 3.92 3.99
CA SER A 11 -10.04 3.50 4.58
C SER A 11 -10.06 3.89 6.05
N LEU A 12 -10.66 5.06 6.35
CA LEU A 12 -10.73 5.59 7.70
C LEU A 12 -11.56 4.71 8.64
N CYS A 13 -12.66 4.14 8.14
CA CYS A 13 -13.57 3.31 8.94
C CYS A 13 -12.94 1.98 9.35
N GLN A 14 -12.07 1.41 8.51
CA GLN A 14 -11.42 0.12 8.76
C GLN A 14 -10.00 0.27 9.29
N GLU A 15 -9.45 1.49 9.35
CA GLU A 15 -8.07 1.79 9.75
C GLU A 15 -7.05 1.10 8.84
N VAL A 16 -7.24 1.21 7.52
CA VAL A 16 -6.40 0.57 6.51
C VAL A 16 -5.85 1.60 5.53
N LYS A 17 -4.56 1.48 5.20
CA LYS A 17 -3.85 2.24 4.16
C LYS A 17 -3.44 1.28 3.05
N ILE A 18 -3.77 1.63 1.81
CA ILE A 18 -3.52 0.81 0.63
C ILE A 18 -2.63 1.60 -0.32
N PHE A 19 -1.48 1.04 -0.67
CA PHE A 19 -0.64 1.51 -1.75
C PHE A 19 -0.82 0.58 -2.94
N ARG A 20 -1.17 1.15 -4.10
CA ARG A 20 -1.29 0.41 -5.34
C ARG A 20 -0.21 0.92 -6.30
N ALA A 21 0.57 0.00 -6.85
CA ALA A 21 1.58 0.29 -7.86
C ALA A 21 1.23 -0.45 -9.15
N LEU A 22 1.21 0.25 -10.28
CA LEU A 22 1.06 -0.33 -11.60
C LEU A 22 2.38 -0.23 -12.36
N ILE A 23 3.02 -1.38 -12.55
CA ILE A 23 4.22 -1.51 -13.36
C ILE A 23 3.78 -1.74 -14.80
N LEU A 24 4.00 -0.77 -15.68
CA LEU A 24 3.59 -0.89 -17.08
C LEU A 24 4.59 -1.76 -17.84
N GLY A 25 4.07 -2.76 -18.55
CA GLY A 25 4.86 -3.59 -19.44
C GLY A 25 5.05 -2.93 -20.81
N GLU A 26 6.02 -3.44 -21.57
CA GLU A 26 6.28 -3.00 -22.93
C GLU A 26 5.50 -3.88 -23.92
N LEU A 27 4.33 -3.42 -24.35
CA LEU A 27 3.45 -4.17 -25.27
C LEU A 27 4.17 -4.53 -26.58
N GLU A 28 5.03 -3.63 -27.08
CA GLU A 28 5.89 -3.84 -28.27
C GLU A 28 6.82 -5.06 -28.14
N ARG A 29 7.09 -5.50 -26.91
CA ARG A 29 7.92 -6.69 -26.61
C ARG A 29 7.08 -7.91 -26.24
N GLY A 30 5.77 -7.87 -26.45
CA GLY A 30 4.86 -8.97 -26.12
C GLY A 30 4.63 -9.15 -24.61
N GLN A 31 4.96 -8.15 -23.78
CA GLN A 31 4.68 -8.18 -22.35
C GLN A 31 3.20 -7.88 -22.07
N SER A 32 2.73 -8.26 -20.88
CA SER A 32 1.41 -7.82 -20.40
C SER A 32 1.34 -6.29 -20.32
N GLN A 33 0.13 -5.73 -20.49
CA GLN A 33 -0.06 -4.27 -20.48
C GLN A 33 0.44 -3.63 -19.18
N PHE A 34 0.23 -4.31 -18.05
CA PHE A 34 0.73 -3.91 -16.74
C PHE A 34 0.70 -5.08 -15.76
N GLN A 35 1.48 -4.94 -14.68
CA GLN A 35 1.40 -5.73 -13.46
C GLN A 35 0.97 -4.81 -12.33
N ALA A 36 -0.06 -5.19 -11.58
CA ALA A 36 -0.52 -4.44 -10.41
C ALA A 36 0.00 -5.11 -9.14
N LEU A 37 0.52 -4.29 -8.23
CA LEU A 37 0.91 -4.69 -6.89
C LEU A 37 0.09 -3.89 -5.88
N CYS A 38 -0.31 -4.54 -4.80
CA CYS A 38 -1.03 -3.91 -3.71
C CYS A 38 -0.36 -4.18 -2.38
N PHE A 39 -0.04 -3.10 -1.67
CA PHE A 39 0.53 -3.11 -0.33
C PHE A 39 -0.51 -2.56 0.63
N VAL A 40 -0.78 -3.30 1.69
CA VAL A 40 -1.81 -2.96 2.67
C VAL A 40 -1.14 -2.87 4.03
N THR A 41 -1.37 -1.76 4.72
CA THR A 41 -0.84 -1.51 6.06
C THR A 41 -1.94 -0.95 6.95
N ARG A 42 -1.71 -0.98 8.26
CA ARG A 42 -2.58 -0.27 9.19
C ARG A 42 -2.45 1.23 8.97
N LEU A 43 -3.59 1.93 8.99
CA LEU A 43 -3.60 3.38 9.05
C LEU A 43 -3.38 3.85 10.49
N HIS A 44 -2.27 4.53 10.76
CA HIS A 44 -2.03 5.10 12.08
C HIS A 44 -2.73 6.45 12.25
N ARG A 45 -3.18 6.75 13.47
CA ARG A 45 -3.92 8.00 13.79
C ARG A 45 -3.11 9.27 13.55
N ASN A 46 -1.78 9.19 13.59
CA ASN A 46 -0.85 10.30 13.34
C ASN A 46 -0.63 10.58 11.84
N GLU A 47 -1.13 9.70 10.96
CA GLU A 47 -1.08 9.90 9.50
C GLU A 47 -2.27 10.70 8.97
N ILE A 48 -3.31 10.88 9.78
CA ILE A 48 -4.52 11.61 9.38
C ILE A 48 -4.79 12.77 10.31
N ILE A 49 -5.44 13.80 9.76
CA ILE A 49 -6.08 14.83 10.57
C ILE A 49 -7.52 14.37 10.82
N PRO A 50 -7.91 14.09 12.07
CA PRO A 50 -9.25 13.64 12.37
C PRO A 50 -10.31 14.63 11.89
N SER A 51 -11.45 14.12 11.44
CA SER A 51 -12.58 14.95 10.97
C SER A 51 -13.05 15.93 12.05
N GLU A 52 -13.04 15.52 13.31
CA GLU A 52 -13.38 16.38 14.45
C GLU A 52 -12.40 17.56 14.60
N SER A 53 -11.10 17.30 14.43
CA SER A 53 -10.07 18.35 14.47
C SER A 53 -10.28 19.36 13.36
N MET A 54 -10.62 18.90 12.15
CA MET A 54 -10.96 19.78 11.02
C MET A 54 -12.26 20.55 11.25
N ALA A 55 -13.29 19.92 11.82
CA ALA A 55 -14.57 20.55 12.14
C ALA A 55 -14.39 21.67 13.18
N LYS A 56 -13.65 21.41 14.27
CA LYS A 56 -13.31 22.43 15.28
C LYS A 56 -12.52 23.60 14.68
N LEU A 57 -11.60 23.31 13.75
CA LEU A 57 -10.85 24.33 13.04
C LEU A 57 -11.75 25.24 12.20
N ARG A 58 -12.68 24.64 11.44
CA ARG A 58 -13.64 25.37 10.61
C ARG A 58 -14.69 26.12 11.43
N GLN A 59 -15.07 25.61 12.59
CA GLN A 59 -15.93 26.33 13.54
C GLN A 59 -15.27 27.61 14.05
N LYS A 60 -13.98 27.54 14.43
CA LYS A 60 -13.23 28.72 14.90
C LYS A 60 -12.92 29.71 13.78
N ASN A 61 -12.65 29.21 12.57
CA ASN A 61 -12.43 30.05 11.40
C ASN A 61 -12.91 29.34 10.13
N PRO A 62 -14.11 29.71 9.62
CA PRO A 62 -14.73 29.06 8.46
C PRO A 62 -13.90 29.13 7.18
N ARG A 63 -13.03 30.14 7.06
CA ARG A 63 -12.17 30.36 5.89
C ARG A 63 -10.77 29.75 6.03
N THR A 64 -10.46 29.11 7.16
CA THR A 64 -9.15 28.46 7.31
C THR A 64 -9.02 27.29 6.36
N VAL A 65 -8.07 27.42 5.44
CA VAL A 65 -7.55 26.32 4.62
C VAL A 65 -6.24 25.88 5.27
N ARG A 66 -6.14 24.61 5.66
CA ARG A 66 -4.84 24.05 6.03
C ARG A 66 -4.03 23.88 4.75
N GLN A 67 -2.84 24.47 4.70
CA GLN A 67 -1.83 24.01 3.77
C GLN A 67 -1.33 22.64 4.25
N ALA A 68 -0.96 21.76 3.32
CA ALA A 68 -0.35 20.47 3.67
C ALA A 68 0.87 20.75 4.56
N GLU A 69 0.80 20.30 5.81
CA GLU A 69 1.82 20.56 6.82
C GLU A 69 3.02 19.64 6.56
N GLU A 70 4.19 20.26 6.41
CA GLU A 70 5.53 19.70 6.23
C GLU A 70 5.72 18.69 5.07
N VAL A 71 6.78 18.88 4.29
CA VAL A 71 7.27 17.85 3.38
C VAL A 71 7.84 16.73 4.25
N ARG A 72 6.98 15.79 4.67
CA ARG A 72 7.43 14.55 5.31
C ARG A 72 8.43 13.90 4.35
N GLY A 73 9.59 13.54 4.88
CA GLY A 73 10.64 12.89 4.11
C GLY A 73 10.18 11.54 3.54
N LEU A 74 11.06 10.88 2.79
CA LEU A 74 10.80 9.55 2.27
C LEU A 74 10.53 8.57 3.42
N GLU A 75 9.35 7.94 3.41
CA GLU A 75 9.04 6.81 4.29
C GLU A 75 9.43 5.50 3.59
N HIS A 76 10.18 4.65 4.29
CA HIS A 76 10.50 3.30 3.84
C HIS A 76 9.58 2.31 4.55
N LEU A 77 8.86 1.51 3.76
CA LEU A 77 8.01 0.44 4.25
C LEU A 77 8.53 -0.89 3.71
N SER A 78 8.82 -1.82 4.61
CA SER A 78 9.14 -3.21 4.25
C SER A 78 7.87 -4.05 4.35
N MET A 79 7.66 -4.94 3.39
CA MET A 79 6.48 -5.80 3.32
C MET A 79 6.97 -7.25 3.30
N ASP A 80 6.82 -7.93 4.41
CA ASP A 80 7.40 -9.24 4.69
C ASP A 80 6.39 -10.40 4.58
N VAL A 81 5.10 -10.08 4.45
CA VAL A 81 4.02 -11.06 4.37
C VAL A 81 3.20 -10.88 3.10
N ALA A 82 3.04 -11.95 2.33
CA ALA A 82 2.06 -12.03 1.25
C ALA A 82 0.79 -12.74 1.74
N VAL A 83 -0.36 -12.12 1.52
CA VAL A 83 -1.68 -12.66 1.85
C VAL A 83 -2.47 -12.85 0.57
N ASN A 84 -3.12 -14.00 0.42
CA ASN A 84 -4.01 -14.25 -0.71
C ASN A 84 -5.08 -13.15 -0.82
N PHE A 85 -5.31 -12.64 -2.03
CA PHE A 85 -6.25 -11.55 -2.27
C PHE A 85 -7.65 -11.80 -1.66
N SER A 86 -8.19 -13.01 -1.77
CA SER A 86 -9.52 -13.36 -1.23
C SER A 86 -9.58 -13.30 0.29
N LYS A 87 -8.47 -13.60 1.00
CA LYS A 87 -8.36 -13.48 2.46
C LYS A 87 -8.17 -12.00 2.84
N GLY A 88 -7.29 -11.30 2.13
CA GLY A 88 -7.01 -9.88 2.34
C GLY A 88 -8.21 -8.96 2.08
N ALA A 89 -9.04 -9.27 1.07
CA ALA A 89 -10.24 -8.52 0.73
C ALA A 89 -11.31 -8.52 1.85
N GLN A 90 -11.23 -9.44 2.81
CA GLN A 90 -12.15 -9.50 3.95
C GLN A 90 -11.84 -8.45 5.02
N LEU A 91 -10.62 -7.91 5.07
CA LEU A 91 -10.25 -6.81 5.98
C LEU A 91 -11.08 -5.55 5.70
N SER A 92 -11.42 -5.34 4.43
CA SER A 92 -11.94 -4.07 3.95
C SER A 92 -12.55 -4.25 2.55
N SER A 93 -13.81 -3.81 2.39
CA SER A 93 -14.45 -3.75 1.06
C SER A 93 -13.69 -2.87 0.08
N HIS A 94 -12.88 -1.92 0.57
CA HIS A 94 -12.05 -1.06 -0.27
C HIS A 94 -10.83 -1.80 -0.83
N ILE A 95 -10.27 -2.77 -0.11
CA ILE A 95 -9.19 -3.62 -0.64
C ILE A 95 -9.69 -4.38 -1.86
N HIS A 96 -10.90 -4.96 -1.78
CA HIS A 96 -11.47 -5.66 -2.93
C HIS A 96 -11.52 -4.78 -4.18
N ASN A 97 -12.03 -3.55 -4.05
CA ASN A 97 -12.22 -2.65 -5.18
C ASN A 97 -10.91 -2.05 -5.71
N VAL A 98 -9.99 -1.69 -4.81
CA VAL A 98 -8.72 -1.05 -5.17
C VAL A 98 -7.71 -2.06 -5.71
N CYS A 99 -7.68 -3.26 -5.13
CA CYS A 99 -6.65 -4.27 -5.40
C CYS A 99 -7.09 -5.41 -6.32
N ALA A 100 -8.28 -5.34 -6.92
CA ALA A 100 -8.79 -6.38 -7.84
C ALA A 100 -7.81 -6.73 -8.96
N GLU A 101 -7.04 -5.75 -9.43
CA GLU A 101 -6.06 -5.94 -10.51
C GLU A 101 -4.77 -6.64 -10.07
N ALA A 102 -4.48 -6.69 -8.76
CA ALA A 102 -3.29 -7.36 -8.22
C ALA A 102 -3.43 -8.90 -8.20
N LYS A 103 -4.66 -9.41 -8.42
CA LYS A 103 -5.10 -10.79 -8.72
C LYS A 103 -4.66 -11.92 -7.78
N GLU A 104 -3.39 -11.99 -7.38
CA GLU A 104 -2.80 -13.15 -6.71
C GLU A 104 -2.59 -12.91 -5.22
N ALA A 105 -2.07 -11.73 -4.83
CA ALA A 105 -1.76 -11.42 -3.45
C ALA A 105 -1.84 -9.93 -3.13
N ILE A 106 -2.03 -9.65 -1.85
CA ILE A 106 -1.69 -8.37 -1.24
C ILE A 106 -0.46 -8.57 -0.36
N TYR A 107 0.37 -7.55 -0.26
CA TYR A 107 1.57 -7.55 0.56
C TYR A 107 1.35 -6.68 1.80
N THR A 108 1.81 -7.11 2.95
CA THR A 108 1.58 -6.44 4.24
C THR A 108 2.76 -6.70 5.17
N ARG A 109 2.75 -6.01 6.31
CA ARG A 109 3.67 -6.28 7.42
C ARG A 109 3.13 -7.37 8.35
N GLU A 110 4.01 -8.19 8.92
CA GLU A 110 3.65 -9.18 9.96
C GLU A 110 2.97 -8.50 11.16
N GLU A 111 3.48 -7.34 11.59
CA GLU A 111 2.92 -6.57 12.71
C GLU A 111 1.48 -6.11 12.47
N ASP A 112 1.15 -5.77 11.22
CA ASP A 112 -0.20 -5.33 10.84
C ASP A 112 -1.18 -6.51 10.83
N VAL A 113 -0.73 -7.67 10.32
CA VAL A 113 -1.52 -8.92 10.35
C VAL A 113 -1.83 -9.31 11.79
N LYS A 114 -0.82 -9.31 12.67
CA LYS A 114 -0.99 -9.60 14.09
C LYS A 114 -1.99 -8.65 14.74
N PHE A 115 -1.88 -7.35 14.46
CA PHE A 115 -2.82 -6.35 14.96
C PHE A 115 -4.27 -6.62 14.50
N TRP A 116 -4.49 -6.94 13.23
CA TRP A 116 -5.83 -7.21 12.71
C TRP A 116 -6.43 -8.52 13.25
N LEU A 117 -5.60 -9.54 13.48
CA LEU A 117 -5.99 -10.79 14.15
C LEU A 117 -6.44 -10.52 15.59
N GLU A 118 -5.65 -9.77 16.37
CA GLU A 118 -5.99 -9.40 17.76
C GLU A 118 -7.29 -8.58 17.85
N LYS A 119 -7.59 -7.78 16.81
CA LYS A 119 -8.82 -7.00 16.71
C LYS A 119 -10.03 -7.79 16.18
N GLY A 120 -9.85 -9.05 15.80
CA GLY A 120 -10.90 -9.86 15.18
C GLY A 120 -11.40 -9.30 13.84
N LYS A 121 -10.62 -8.41 13.20
CA LYS A 121 -10.94 -7.87 11.86
C LYS A 121 -10.52 -8.84 10.75
N PHE A 122 -9.64 -9.77 11.07
CA PHE A 122 -9.29 -10.89 10.22
C PHE A 122 -10.03 -12.13 10.75
N PRO A 123 -10.83 -12.85 9.93
CA PRO A 123 -11.33 -14.15 10.35
C PRO A 123 -10.14 -15.01 10.75
N SER A 124 -10.28 -15.89 11.74
CA SER A 124 -9.20 -16.77 12.18
C SER A 124 -8.69 -17.63 11.02
N VAL A 125 -7.68 -17.14 10.29
CA VAL A 125 -7.10 -17.85 9.17
C VAL A 125 -5.92 -18.64 9.70
N SER A 126 -5.92 -19.94 9.44
CA SER A 126 -4.71 -20.71 9.20
C SER A 126 -3.86 -19.94 8.19
N MET A 127 -2.89 -19.21 8.73
CA MET A 127 -1.91 -18.47 7.96
C MET A 127 -1.12 -19.51 7.20
N GLU A 128 -1.54 -19.82 5.97
CA GLU A 128 -0.59 -20.14 4.92
C GLU A 128 0.16 -18.82 4.69
N LEU A 129 1.05 -18.55 5.64
CA LEU A 129 2.23 -17.77 5.40
C LEU A 129 2.84 -18.46 4.20
N LEU A 130 2.60 -17.92 3.01
CA LEU A 130 3.35 -18.30 1.83
C LEU A 130 4.78 -17.78 2.07
N LEU A 131 5.50 -18.42 2.99
CA LEU A 131 6.94 -18.61 2.89
C LEU A 131 7.15 -19.52 1.68
N SER A 132 6.84 -19.01 0.50
CA SER A 132 7.26 -19.62 -0.75
C SER A 132 8.20 -18.59 -1.35
N ALA A 133 9.52 -18.67 -1.15
CA ALA A 133 10.36 -19.77 -1.65
C ALA A 133 10.05 -20.20 -3.11
N SER A 134 9.26 -19.43 -3.84
CA SER A 134 9.09 -19.52 -5.29
C SER A 134 9.09 -18.11 -5.88
N TRP A 135 10.11 -17.33 -5.48
CA TRP A 135 10.51 -16.13 -6.19
C TRP A 135 11.28 -16.55 -7.44
N SER A 136 10.57 -17.07 -8.42
CA SER A 136 11.10 -17.43 -9.74
C SER A 136 10.10 -16.88 -10.76
N SER A 137 10.05 -15.59 -11.05
CA SER A 137 10.84 -15.03 -12.17
C SER A 137 10.73 -13.49 -12.25
N ALA A 138 10.48 -12.78 -11.15
CA ALA A 138 10.29 -11.33 -11.18
C ALA A 138 11.04 -10.59 -10.05
N VAL A 139 12.27 -11.02 -9.72
CA VAL A 139 13.18 -10.12 -8.98
C VAL A 139 13.56 -9.01 -9.96
N ILE A 140 12.84 -7.89 -9.92
CA ILE A 140 13.29 -6.68 -10.59
C ILE A 140 14.46 -6.16 -9.76
N SER A 141 15.67 -6.55 -10.14
CA SER A 141 16.92 -5.97 -9.66
C SER A 141 17.01 -4.53 -10.17
N CYS A 142 16.93 -3.55 -9.27
CA CYS A 142 17.12 -2.14 -9.59
C CYS A 142 18.48 -1.66 -9.07
N GLN A 143 19.43 -1.42 -9.96
CA GLN A 143 20.62 -0.61 -9.67
C GLN A 143 20.25 0.87 -9.63
N VAL A 144 20.76 1.57 -8.63
CA VAL A 144 20.58 3.02 -8.43
C VAL A 144 21.36 3.79 -9.50
N SER A 145 20.68 4.58 -10.33
CA SER A 145 21.32 5.72 -11.01
C SER A 145 20.72 7.00 -10.46
N GLY A 146 21.57 7.82 -9.85
CA GLY A 146 21.18 9.10 -9.28
C GLY A 146 20.70 10.05 -10.37
N ASP A 147 19.45 10.46 -10.28
CA ASP A 147 19.01 11.67 -10.97
C ASP A 147 18.05 12.47 -10.08
N GLN A 148 18.32 13.75 -10.03
CA GLN A 148 17.82 14.71 -9.05
C GLN A 148 16.48 15.27 -9.51
N HIS A 149 15.45 14.44 -9.68
CA HIS A 149 14.11 14.96 -9.94
C HIS A 149 13.00 14.16 -9.24
N ARG A 150 12.18 14.91 -8.50
CA ARG A 150 11.03 14.52 -7.69
C ARG A 150 10.12 13.54 -8.42
N SER A 151 9.94 12.37 -7.84
CA SER A 151 8.67 11.70 -7.51
C SER A 151 8.94 10.20 -7.42
N LEU A 152 8.58 9.60 -6.28
CA LEU A 152 8.14 8.22 -6.22
C LEU A 152 9.22 7.15 -6.46
N TRP A 153 9.93 6.80 -5.39
CA TRP A 153 10.70 5.55 -5.34
C TRP A 153 10.34 4.81 -4.06
N LEU A 154 9.29 3.98 -4.12
CA LEU A 154 9.15 2.87 -3.20
C LEU A 154 10.32 1.91 -3.49
N LEU A 155 11.40 2.04 -2.72
CA LEU A 155 12.56 1.18 -2.83
C LEU A 155 12.21 -0.20 -2.25
N PHE A 156 11.90 -1.14 -3.15
CA PHE A 156 11.77 -2.56 -2.84
C PHE A 156 13.16 -3.13 -2.53
N HIS A 157 13.45 -3.37 -1.25
CA HIS A 157 14.58 -4.23 -0.86
C HIS A 157 14.08 -5.69 -0.81
N CYS A 158 14.52 -6.50 -1.77
CA CYS A 158 14.46 -7.95 -1.70
C CYS A 158 15.83 -8.44 -1.23
N GLY A 159 15.89 -9.03 -0.03
CA GLY A 159 17.03 -9.83 0.43
C GLY A 159 16.85 -11.28 0.05
#